data_AF-A0A8S0H1D6-F1
#
_entry.id   AF-A0A8S0H1D6-F1
#
_cell.length_a   1.000
_cell.length_b   1.000
_cell.length_c   1.000
_cell.angle_alpha   90.00
_cell.angle_beta   90.00
_cell.angle_gamma   90.00
#
_symmetry.space_group_name_H-M   'P 1'
#
loop_
_entity.id
_entity.type
_entity.pdbx_description
1 polymer ?
#
loop_
_entity_poly.entity_id
_entity_poly.type
_entity_poly.pdbx_seq_one_letter_code
_entity_poly.pdbx_strand_id
1 'polypeptide(L)' 'MNGRQLAEIGRQIRPELKVLFITGYAEHAAARGGFLEPGMQLITKPFTFDLLTAKVREMIRD' A
#
# COMPACT_ATOMS: atom_id res chain seq x y z
N MET A 1 11.07 -13.27 0.22
CA MET A 1 9.73 -12.71 -0.05
C MET A 1 9.63 -11.35 0.62
N ASN A 2 9.46 -10.27 -0.13
CA ASN A 2 9.24 -8.92 0.42
C ASN A 2 7.73 -8.57 0.41
N GLY A 3 7.37 -7.41 0.99
CA GLY A 3 5.97 -6.98 1.05
C GLY A 3 5.29 -6.87 -0.32
N ARG A 4 6.04 -6.48 -1.37
CA ARG A 4 5.54 -6.40 -2.74
C ARG A 4 5.18 -7.77 -3.30
N GLN A 5 6.09 -8.74 -3.17
CA GLN A 5 5.86 -10.12 -3.63
C GLN A 5 4.65 -10.75 -2.92
N LEU A 6 4.48 -10.48 -1.62
CA LEU A 6 3.31 -10.96 -0.89
C LEU A 6 2.01 -10.35 -1.41
N ALA A 7 2.00 -9.04 -1.69
CA ALA A 7 0.85 -8.36 -2.27
C ALA A 7 0.49 -8.89 -3.66
N GLU A 8 1.51 -9.14 -4.51
CA GLU A 8 1.33 -9.73 -5.85
C GLU A 8 0.70 -11.13 -5.77
N ILE A 9 1.24 -12.01 -4.92
CA ILE A 9 0.68 -13.35 -4.69
C ILE A 9 -0.77 -13.25 -4.17
N GLY A 10 -1.01 -12.35 -3.22
CA GLY A 10 -2.36 -12.12 -2.69
C GLY A 10 -3.35 -11.68 -3.76
N ARG A 11 -2.91 -10.84 -4.71
CA ARG A 11 -3.75 -10.35 -5.82
C ARG A 11 -3.94 -11.36 -6.94
N GLN A 12 -3.03 -12.32 -7.12
CA GLN A 12 -3.29 -13.47 -8.00
C GLN A 12 -4.49 -14.30 -7.52
N ILE A 13 -4.69 -14.39 -6.21
CA ILE A 13 -5.81 -15.14 -5.61
C ILE A 13 -7.06 -14.25 -5.48
N ARG A 14 -6.88 -12.96 -5.19
CA ARG A 14 -7.96 -11.97 -5.04
C ARG A 14 -7.62 -10.70 -5.84
N PRO A 15 -8.04 -10.62 -7.12
CA PRO A 15 -7.67 -9.50 -8.01
C PRO A 15 -7.99 -8.10 -7.46
N GLU A 16 -9.11 -7.99 -6.73
CA GLU A 16 -9.62 -6.76 -6.10
C GLU A 16 -9.02 -6.48 -4.70
N LEU A 17 -8.02 -7.27 -4.25
CA LEU A 17 -7.43 -7.08 -2.94
C LEU A 17 -6.72 -5.72 -2.86
N LYS A 18 -7.26 -4.87 -1.99
CA LYS A 18 -6.71 -3.56 -1.67
C LYS A 18 -5.45 -3.72 -0.81
N VAL A 19 -4.39 -3.00 -1.16
CA VAL A 19 -3.06 -3.15 -0.51
C VAL A 19 -2.53 -1.80 -0.05
N LEU A 20 -2.33 -1.66 1.25
CA LEU A 20 -1.67 -0.49 1.84
C LEU A 20 -0.25 -0.87 2.26
N PHE A 21 0.75 -0.32 1.57
CA PHE A 21 2.15 -0.47 1.94
C PHE A 21 2.57 0.53 3.02
N ILE A 22 3.53 0.15 3.85
CA ILE A 22 4.09 1.01 4.89
C ILE A 22 5.62 0.97 4.78
N THR A 23 6.27 2.10 4.45
CA THR A 23 7.74 2.19 4.33
C THR A 23 8.34 3.15 5.35
N GLY A 24 9.52 2.80 5.87
CA GLY A 24 10.39 3.71 6.63
C GLY A 24 11.71 4.01 5.93
N TYR A 25 11.96 3.42 4.77
CA TYR A 25 13.10 3.75 3.91
C TYR A 25 12.67 4.84 2.93
N ALA A 26 13.55 5.84 2.75
CA ALA A 26 13.33 7.10 2.04
C ALA A 26 12.34 7.02 0.85
N GLU A 27 11.51 8.05 0.73
CA GLU A 27 10.44 8.27 -0.27
C GLU A 27 10.80 7.83 -1.71
N HIS A 28 12.09 7.84 -2.05
CA HIS A 28 12.64 7.42 -3.34
C HIS A 28 12.36 5.96 -3.74
N ALA A 29 12.12 5.04 -2.79
CA ALA A 29 11.84 3.65 -3.13
C ALA A 29 10.47 3.47 -3.82
N ALA A 30 9.50 4.30 -3.46
CA ALA A 30 8.15 4.27 -4.03
C ALA A 30 7.90 5.35 -5.10
N ALA A 31 8.72 6.39 -5.15
CA ALA A 31 8.62 7.48 -6.12
C ALA A 31 9.04 7.10 -7.57
N ARG A 32 9.50 5.87 -7.82
CA ARG A 32 9.72 5.38 -9.19
C ARG A 32 8.40 4.97 -9.84
N GLY A 33 7.63 5.99 -10.27
CA GLY A 33 6.62 6.07 -11.34
C GLY A 33 5.79 4.87 -11.83
N GLY A 34 5.76 3.72 -11.15
CA GLY A 34 5.09 2.50 -11.59
C GLY A 34 4.97 1.43 -10.50
N PHE A 35 5.16 1.80 -9.23
CA PHE A 35 5.10 0.85 -8.11
C PHE A 35 3.68 0.56 -7.61
N LEU A 36 2.70 1.45 -7.85
CA LEU A 36 1.34 1.30 -7.32
C LEU A 36 0.34 1.12 -8.47
N GLU A 37 -0.40 0.01 -8.41
CA GLU A 37 -1.52 -0.29 -9.31
C GLU A 37 -2.85 0.17 -8.67
N PRO A 38 -3.97 0.23 -9.42
CA PRO A 38 -5.28 0.51 -8.84
C PRO A 38 -5.59 -0.39 -7.62
N GLY A 39 -6.08 0.24 -6.54
CA GLY A 39 -6.30 -0.43 -5.25
C GLY A 39 -5.03 -0.59 -4.39
N MET A 40 -3.89 -0.02 -4.80
CA MET A 40 -2.67 0.04 -3.99
C MET A 40 -2.40 1.47 -3.51
N GLN A 41 -2.03 1.60 -2.25
CA GLN A 41 -1.58 2.86 -1.64
C GLN A 41 -0.33 2.63 -0.79
N LEU A 42 0.29 3.73 -0.39
CA LEU A 42 1.48 3.74 0.46
C LEU A 42 1.33 4.81 1.54
N ILE A 43 1.81 4.50 2.75
CA ILE A 43 2.10 5.50 3.79
C ILE A 43 3.56 5.39 4.25
N THR A 44 4.14 6.53 4.60
CA THR A 44 5.53 6.64 5.09
C THR A 44 5.54 6.72 6.62
N LYS A 45 6.54 6.11 7.25
CA LYS A 45 6.81 6.25 8.68
C LYS A 45 7.62 7.53 8.97
N PRO A 46 7.39 8.20 10.11
CA PRO A 46 6.34 7.92 11.09
C PRO A 46 4.97 8.42 10.59
N PHE A 47 3.91 7.74 10.99
CA PHE A 47 2.53 8.15 10.71
C PHE A 47 1.71 8.13 12.00
N THR A 48 0.65 8.94 12.03
CA THR A 48 -0.33 8.91 13.13
C THR A 48 -1.34 7.80 12.92
N PHE A 49 -1.94 7.33 14.02
CA PHE A 49 -3.02 6.33 13.94
C PHE A 49 -4.24 6.84 13.16
N ASP A 50 -4.53 8.14 13.26
CA ASP A 50 -5.59 8.79 12.50
C ASP A 50 -5.33 8.74 10.99
N LEU A 51 -4.08 8.97 10.56
CA LEU A 51 -3.71 8.87 9.14
C LEU A 51 -3.90 7.44 8.61
N LEU A 52 -3.45 6.43 9.38
CA LEU A 52 -3.66 5.03 9.01
C LEU A 52 -5.16 4.71 8.89
N THR A 53 -5.94 5.12 9.87
CA THR A 53 -7.38 4.85 9.90
C THR A 53 -8.12 5.54 8.77
N ALA A 54 -7.78 6.80 8.48
CA ALA A 54 -8.33 7.54 7.36
C ALA A 54 -8.03 6.84 6.02
N LYS A 55 -6.78 6.40 5.81
CA LYS A 55 -6.36 5.69 4.60
C LYS A 55 -7.07 4.35 4.42
N VAL A 56 -7.16 3.56 5.49
CA VAL A 56 -7.92 2.29 5.42
C VAL A 56 -9.39 2.54 5.09
N ARG A 57 -10.02 3.55 5.71
CA ARG A 57 -11.43 3.90 5.44
C ARG A 57 -11.64 4.38 4.01
N GLU A 58 -10.77 5.24 3.50
CA GLU A 58 -10.75 5.69 2.11
C GLU A 58 -10.71 4.48 1.19
N MET A 59 -9.74 3.58 1.41
CA MET A 59 -9.56 2.42 0.55
C MET A 59 -10.79 1.50 0.55
N ILE A 60 -11.40 1.18 1.69
CA ILE A 60 -12.49 0.18 1.73
C ILE A 60 -13.89 0.68 1.35
N ARG A 61 -14.11 2.00 1.28
CA ARG A 61 -15.44 2.59 1.05
C ARG A 61 -15.83 2.73 -0.43
N ASP A 62 -14.84 2.73 -1.32
CA ASP A 62 -15.03 2.66 -2.78
C ASP A 62 -15.11 1.21 -3.28
#